data_AF-A0A944LGL9-F1
#
_entry.id   AF-A0A944LGL9-F1
#
_cell.length_a   1.000
_cell.length_b   1.000
_cell.length_c   1.000
_cell.angle_alpha   90.00
_cell.angle_beta   90.00
_cell.angle_gamma   90.00
#
_symmetry.space_group_name_H-M   'P 1'
#
loop_
_entity.id
_entity.type
_entity.pdbx_description
1 polymer ?
#
loop_
_entity_poly.entity_id
_entity_poly.type
_entity_poly.pdbx_seq_one_letter_code
_entity_poly.pdbx_strand_id
1 'polypeptide(L)'
;MSVKKVAAFTPYFTEDEAGQVRAAFLATRALEGDASVSEFIVRATMREVKRLQRKHNQGRSWEPVPAGSLRHGQRTRDEIRQRDTRE
;
A
#
# COMPACT_ATOMS: atom_id res chain seq x y z
N MET A 1 -24.74 6.16 -12.73
CA MET A 1 -23.88 6.13 -11.52
C MET A 1 -22.55 6.77 -11.89
N SER A 2 -22.11 7.80 -11.17
CA SER A 2 -20.82 8.46 -11.46
C SER A 2 -19.68 7.46 -11.22
N VAL A 3 -18.86 7.22 -12.25
CA VAL A 3 -17.65 6.39 -12.12
C VAL A 3 -16.72 7.16 -11.19
N LYS A 4 -16.56 6.68 -9.95
CA LYS A 4 -15.60 7.27 -9.03
C LYS A 4 -14.23 7.23 -9.70
N LYS A 5 -13.58 8.40 -9.83
CA LYS A 5 -12.23 8.49 -10.40
C LYS A 5 -11.29 7.61 -9.58
N VAL A 6 -10.61 6.69 -10.25
CA VAL A 6 -9.57 5.85 -9.63
C VAL A 6 -8.33 6.71 -9.44
N ALA A 7 -8.03 7.07 -8.20
CA ALA A 7 -6.74 7.64 -7.83
C ALA A 7 -5.75 6.49 -7.60
N ALA A 8 -5.11 6.03 -8.67
CA ALA A 8 -4.11 4.96 -8.56
C ALA A 8 -2.86 5.47 -7.83
N PHE A 9 -2.38 4.68 -6.87
CA PHE A 9 -1.06 4.84 -6.29
C PHE A 9 -0.36 3.47 -6.33
N THR A 10 0.91 3.45 -6.73
CA THR A 10 1.66 2.20 -6.91
C THR A 10 2.52 1.96 -5.67
N PRO A 11 2.29 0.88 -4.90
CA PRO A 11 3.22 0.49 -3.85
C PRO A 11 4.53 0.01 -4.48
N TYR A 12 5.64 0.34 -3.84
CA TYR A 12 6.96 -0.18 -4.20
C TYR A 12 7.23 -1.42 -3.35
N PHE A 13 7.35 -2.56 -4.01
CA PHE A 13 7.76 -3.83 -3.41
C PHE A 13 9.16 -4.18 -3.91
N THR A 14 9.94 -4.89 -3.10
CA THR A 14 11.08 -5.66 -3.63
C THR A 14 10.58 -6.78 -4.54
N GLU A 15 11.48 -7.40 -5.30
CA GLU A 15 11.11 -8.53 -6.16
C GLU A 15 10.53 -9.69 -5.34
N ASP A 16 11.14 -10.01 -4.20
CA ASP A 16 10.70 -11.06 -3.28
C ASP A 16 9.31 -10.75 -2.70
N GLU A 17 9.10 -9.52 -2.23
CA GLU A 17 7.81 -9.09 -1.67
C GLU A 17 6.70 -9.18 -2.74
N ALA A 18 6.98 -8.69 -3.95
CA ALA A 18 6.03 -8.78 -5.05
C ALA A 18 5.74 -10.25 -5.44
N GLY A 19 6.76 -11.11 -5.36
CA GLY A 19 6.64 -12.55 -5.54
C GLY A 19 5.70 -13.18 -4.52
N GLN A 20 5.89 -12.87 -3.23
CA GLN A 20 5.02 -13.35 -2.15
C GLN A 20 3.59 -12.85 -2.29
N VAL A 21 3.38 -11.58 -2.63
CA VAL A 21 2.04 -11.01 -2.86
C VAL A 21 1.31 -11.78 -3.96
N ARG A 22 1.98 -12.03 -5.10
CA ARG A 22 1.40 -12.80 -6.20
C ARG A 22 1.10 -14.25 -5.79
N ALA A 23 2.04 -14.90 -5.11
CA ALA A 23 1.88 -16.29 -4.67
C ALA A 23 0.69 -16.44 -3.71
N ALA A 24 0.58 -15.57 -2.70
CA ALA A 24 -0.52 -15.58 -1.74
C ALA A 24 -1.87 -15.33 -2.42
N PHE A 25 -1.95 -14.36 -3.34
CA PHE A 25 -3.17 -14.08 -4.09
C PHE A 25 -3.59 -15.30 -4.94
N LEU A 26 -2.67 -15.89 -5.70
CA LEU A 26 -2.99 -17.05 -6.53
C LEU A 26 -3.46 -18.25 -5.71
N ALA A 27 -2.84 -18.50 -4.55
CA ALA A 27 -3.20 -19.61 -3.68
C ALA A 27 -4.57 -19.45 -3.02
N THR A 28 -5.05 -18.21 -2.82
CA THR A 28 -6.22 -17.94 -1.96
C THR A 28 -7.38 -17.24 -2.66
N ARG A 29 -7.22 -16.72 -3.89
CA ARG A 29 -8.26 -15.92 -4.57
C ARG A 29 -9.62 -16.62 -4.68
N ALA A 30 -9.63 -17.95 -4.85
CA ALA A 30 -10.87 -18.73 -4.93
C ALA A 30 -11.58 -18.88 -3.57
N LEU A 31 -10.85 -18.70 -2.47
CA LEU A 31 -11.36 -18.82 -1.10
C LEU A 31 -11.75 -17.44 -0.52
N GLU A 32 -10.99 -16.41 -0.85
CA GLU A 32 -11.12 -15.06 -0.29
C GLU A 32 -11.98 -14.11 -1.13
N GLY A 33 -12.21 -14.43 -2.41
CA GLY A 33 -13.12 -13.69 -3.29
C GLY A 33 -12.57 -12.40 -3.91
N ASP A 34 -11.28 -12.09 -3.75
CA ASP A 34 -10.68 -10.94 -4.44
C ASP A 34 -10.62 -11.18 -5.96
N ALA A 35 -11.18 -10.27 -6.76
CA ALA A 35 -11.21 -10.42 -8.22
C ALA A 35 -9.85 -10.11 -8.88
N SER A 36 -8.95 -9.43 -8.17
CA SER A 36 -7.62 -9.04 -8.67
C SER A 36 -6.60 -8.83 -7.55
N VAL A 37 -5.30 -8.84 -7.92
CA VAL A 37 -4.20 -8.48 -7.00
C VAL A 37 -4.37 -7.05 -6.46
N SER A 38 -4.89 -6.13 -7.28
CA SER A 38 -5.11 -4.74 -6.85
C SER A 38 -6.16 -4.68 -5.73
N GLU A 39 -7.26 -5.43 -5.87
CA GLU A 39 -8.29 -5.50 -4.84
C GLU A 39 -7.78 -6.14 -3.56
N PHE A 40 -6.99 -7.22 -3.67
CA PHE A 40 -6.30 -7.84 -2.54
C PHE A 40 -5.44 -6.82 -1.77
N ILE A 41 -4.60 -6.06 -2.49
CA ILE A 41 -3.73 -5.03 -1.89
C ILE A 41 -4.59 -3.95 -1.23
N VAL A 42 -5.60 -3.42 -1.91
CA VAL A 42 -6.48 -2.37 -1.36
C VAL A 42 -7.18 -2.87 -0.10
N ARG A 43 -7.71 -4.10 -0.09
CA ARG A 43 -8.36 -4.71 1.08
C ARG A 43 -7.40 -4.84 2.25
N ALA A 44 -6.17 -5.31 2.00
CA ALA A 44 -5.14 -5.44 3.02
C ALA A 44 -4.72 -4.06 3.59
N THR A 45 -4.45 -3.08 2.73
CA THR A 45 -4.09 -1.71 3.15
C THR A 45 -5.21 -1.06 3.95
N MET A 46 -6.47 -1.17 3.49
CA MET A 46 -7.60 -0.57 4.19
C MET A 46 -7.94 -1.27 5.52
N ARG A 47 -7.61 -2.55 5.68
CA ARG A 47 -7.69 -3.24 6.98
C ARG A 47 -6.75 -2.59 7.99
N GLU A 48 -5.54 -2.26 7.57
CA GLU A 48 -4.55 -1.60 8.42
C GLU A 48 -4.94 -0.16 8.74
N VAL A 49 -5.43 0.61 7.76
CA VAL A 49 -5.99 1.95 8.00
C VAL A 49 -7.07 1.91 9.08
N LYS A 50 -8.03 0.99 8.99
CA LYS A 50 -9.09 0.83 10.01
C LYS A 50 -8.52 0.46 11.38
N ARG A 51 -7.46 -0.36 11.45
CA ARG A 51 -6.78 -0.70 12.70
C ARG A 51 -6.18 0.55 13.34
N LEU A 52 -5.50 1.38 12.54
CA LEU A 52 -4.90 2.63 13.00
C LEU A 52 -5.98 3.64 13.43
N GLN A 53 -7.09 3.76 12.71
CA GLN A 53 -8.21 4.63 13.09
C GLN A 53 -8.74 4.26 14.47
N ARG A 54 -8.96 2.96 14.72
CA ARG A 54 -9.40 2.47 16.04
C ARG A 54 -8.36 2.77 17.13
N LYS A 55 -7.08 2.53 16.85
CA LYS A 55 -6.00 2.68 17.83
C LYS A 55 -5.65 4.13 18.15
N HIS A 56 -5.74 5.03 17.16
CA HIS A 56 -5.14 6.37 17.23
C HIS A 56 -6.11 7.51 16.94
N ASN A 57 -7.32 7.23 16.45
CA ASN A 57 -8.30 8.26 16.10
C ASN A 57 -9.70 7.95 16.62
N GLN A 58 -9.82 7.20 17.73
CA GLN A 58 -11.11 6.85 18.35
C GLN A 58 -12.08 6.16 17.37
N GLY A 59 -11.54 5.40 16.40
CA GLY A 59 -12.31 4.76 15.34
C GLY A 59 -12.81 5.70 14.24
N ARG A 60 -12.52 7.00 14.31
CA ARG A 60 -12.90 7.98 13.29
C ARG A 60 -11.95 7.92 12.09
N SER A 61 -12.47 8.24 10.91
CA SER A 61 -11.62 8.41 9.72
C SER A 61 -10.82 9.71 9.80
N TRP A 62 -9.66 9.73 9.16
CA TRP A 62 -8.88 10.96 8.95
C TRP A 62 -9.39 11.71 7.73
N GLU A 63 -9.16 13.02 7.73
CA GLU A 63 -9.36 13.85 6.54
C GLU A 63 -8.43 13.37 5.40
N PRO A 64 -8.94 13.26 4.16
CA PRO A 64 -8.12 12.88 3.02
C PRO A 64 -6.99 13.88 2.77
N VAL A 65 -5.81 13.36 2.43
CA VAL A 65 -4.67 14.19 2.00
C VAL A 65 -4.53 14.15 0.47
N PRO A 66 -4.20 15.28 -0.19
CA PRO A 66 -4.02 15.32 -1.64
C PRO A 66 -2.89 14.42 -2.14
N ALA A 67 -3.00 13.94 -3.37
CA ALA A 67 -1.88 13.26 -4.02
C ALA A 67 -0.64 14.18 -4.09
N GLY A 68 0.55 13.63 -3.86
CA GLY A 68 1.80 14.38 -3.85
C GLY A 68 2.14 15.07 -2.51
N SER A 69 1.26 15.02 -1.50
CA SER A 69 1.56 15.53 -0.16
C SER A 69 2.51 14.63 0.64
N LEU A 70 2.72 13.40 0.19
CA LEU A 70 3.60 12.42 0.83
C LEU A 70 4.95 12.38 0.12
N ARG A 71 6.00 12.19 0.92
CA ARG A 71 7.34 11.87 0.40
C ARG A 71 7.26 10.57 -0.42
N HIS A 72 7.79 10.59 -1.65
CA HIS A 72 7.83 9.40 -2.49
C HIS A 72 8.61 8.27 -1.79
N GLY A 73 8.06 7.04 -1.86
CA GLY A 73 8.43 5.94 -0.97
C GLY A 73 9.82 5.33 -1.19
N GLN A 74 10.53 5.67 -2.26
CA GLN A 74 11.93 5.30 -2.42
C GLN A 74 12.80 6.35 -1.70
N ARG A 75 13.78 5.90 -0.90
CA ARG A 75 14.91 6.76 -0.55
C ARG A 75 15.48 7.35 -1.83
N THR A 76 15.87 8.63 -1.83
CA THR A 76 16.57 9.19 -2.98
C THR A 76 17.86 8.40 -3.20
N ARG A 77 18.36 8.31 -4.45
CA ARG A 77 19.66 7.66 -4.72
C ARG A 77 20.78 8.28 -3.87
N ASP A 78 20.62 9.56 -3.51
CA ASP A 78 21.53 10.29 -2.62
C ASP A 78 21.49 9.78 -1.18
N GLU A 79 20.32 9.45 -0.64
CA GLU A 79 20.17 8.84 0.69
C GLU A 79 20.71 7.41 0.76
N ILE A 80 20.70 6.68 -0.35
CA ILE A 80 21.34 5.37 -0.45
C ILE A 80 22.87 5.55 -0.48
N ARG A 81 23.38 6.44 -1.34
CA ARG A 81 24.83 6.73 -1.46
C ARG A 81 25.45 7.24 -0.16
N GLN A 82 24.74 8.07 0.59
CA GLN A 82 25.25 8.66 1.83
C GLN A 82 25.38 7.65 2.98
N ARG A 83 24.68 6.51 2.90
CA ARG A 83 24.86 5.37 3.81
C ARG A 83 26.13 4.57 3.47
N ASP A 84 26.35 4.28 2.19
CA ASP A 84 27.48 3.44 1.76
C ASP A 84 28.86 4.09 2.00
N THR A 85 28.91 5.42 2.13
CA THR A 85 30.13 6.16 2.55
C THR A 85 30.35 6.22 4.07
N ARG A 86 29.42 5.71 4.88
CA ARG A 86 29.49 5.72 6.36
C ARG A 86 29.68 4.33 6.97
N GLU A 87 29.75 3.28 6.15
CA GLU A 87 30.19 1.92 6.50
C GLU A 87 31.63 1.71 5.99
#